data_AF-A0A2N1RP78-F1
#
_entry.id   AF-A0A2N1RP78-F1
#
_cell.length_a   1.000
_cell.length_b   1.000
_cell.length_c   1.000
_cell.angle_alpha   90.00
_cell.angle_beta   90.00
_cell.angle_gamma   90.00
#
_symmetry.space_group_name_H-M   'P 1'
#
loop_
_entity.id
_entity.type
_entity.pdbx_description
1 polymer ?
#
loop_
_entity_poly.entity_id
_entity_poly.type
_entity_poly.pdbx_seq_one_letter_code
_entity_poly.pdbx_strand_id
1 'polypeptide(L)'
;MHKRKSGKSVIVLCLLLVLVSSLYSKDLSYKEITLDNVSRYTEDRIAYQQVEYVIDPEVHQRQDTSSASLLIIKDKNMYLFKDGFDDPRIVEENRLIKEMENRLVINDMWTRPIDGKPDYLLITDRRVEVLKKFIVEDKNENLAERYSNFYVKMRDSFIQKHVNIFRGLMINRKDSDFKMNRVPLPKRLRDEGPTKYSTFAVAKTKDGQVYYAEDSDGDGITETFSVELPDGFHWGSKSGPNILFILKNRQENIKGMIGTLTKEAYEGTPEEEKIINKQFDQLDKEIPALMDDIIRMDFDTERVLNEAK
;
A
#
# COMPACT_ATOMS: atom_id res chain seq x y z
N MET A 1 33.59 28.97 -42.06
CA MET A 1 33.99 27.65 -41.52
C MET A 1 33.49 27.52 -40.08
N HIS A 2 32.20 27.19 -39.89
CA HIS A 2 31.59 27.03 -38.56
C HIS A 2 31.46 25.54 -38.23
N LYS A 3 32.27 25.08 -37.27
CA LYS A 3 32.34 23.69 -36.84
C LYS A 3 31.02 23.27 -36.17
N ARG A 4 30.38 22.24 -36.73
CA ARG A 4 29.36 21.38 -36.09
C ARG A 4 29.83 20.96 -34.68
N LYS A 5 29.33 21.62 -33.64
CA LYS A 5 29.52 21.21 -32.23
C LYS A 5 28.22 20.81 -31.53
N SER A 6 27.05 20.93 -32.15
CA SER A 6 25.76 20.67 -31.47
C SER A 6 25.46 19.20 -31.22
N GLY A 7 25.95 18.28 -32.06
CA GLY A 7 25.61 16.84 -31.95
C GLY A 7 26.16 16.16 -30.69
N LYS A 8 27.32 16.58 -30.19
CA LYS A 8 27.94 15.98 -29.00
C LYS A 8 27.24 16.42 -27.70
N SER A 9 26.71 17.65 -27.66
CA SER A 9 26.00 18.17 -26.49
C SER A 9 24.62 17.54 -26.31
N VAL A 10 23.92 17.20 -27.41
CA VAL A 10 22.61 16.53 -27.35
C VAL A 10 22.73 15.10 -26.83
N ILE A 11 23.76 14.37 -27.23
CA ILE A 11 23.99 12.98 -26.77
C ILE A 11 24.30 12.94 -25.27
N VAL A 12 25.09 13.89 -24.77
CA VAL A 12 25.41 13.99 -23.32
C VAL A 12 24.16 14.36 -22.50
N LEU A 13 23.29 15.24 -23.02
CA LEU A 13 22.03 15.59 -22.37
C LEU A 13 21.05 14.40 -22.32
N CYS A 14 20.96 13.62 -23.39
CA CYS A 14 20.17 12.39 -23.41
C CYS A 14 20.74 11.32 -22.48
N LEU A 15 22.07 11.18 -22.37
CA LEU A 15 22.69 10.24 -21.44
C LEU A 15 22.46 10.66 -19.97
N LEU A 16 22.46 11.96 -19.68
CA LEU A 16 22.12 12.49 -18.36
C LEU A 16 20.64 12.26 -18.01
N LEU A 17 19.72 12.39 -18.98
CA LEU A 17 18.29 12.12 -18.77
C LEU A 17 18.00 10.63 -18.50
N VAL A 18 18.78 9.71 -19.06
CA VAL A 18 18.65 8.25 -18.79
C VAL A 18 19.23 7.85 -17.43
N LEU A 19 20.16 8.63 -16.88
CA LEU A 19 20.76 8.35 -15.56
C LEU A 19 19.94 8.91 -14.37
N VAL A 20 18.94 9.77 -14.61
CA VAL A 20 18.09 10.35 -13.56
C VAL A 20 16.82 9.51 -13.32
N SER A 21 16.55 8.49 -14.13
CA SER A 21 15.37 7.63 -13.98
C SER A 21 15.57 6.51 -12.95
N SER A 22 15.77 6.84 -11.67
CA SER A 22 15.52 5.90 -10.55
C SER A 22 15.54 6.55 -9.16
N LEU A 23 14.91 7.72 -9.01
CA LEU A 23 14.41 8.16 -7.71
C LEU A 23 12.89 8.26 -7.80
N TYR A 24 12.24 7.09 -7.84
CA TYR A 24 10.81 6.96 -7.65
C TYR A 24 10.49 7.11 -6.16
N SER A 25 10.49 8.35 -5.66
CA SER A 25 9.61 8.70 -4.54
C SER A 25 8.26 8.99 -5.19
N LYS A 26 7.31 8.05 -5.13
CA LYS A 26 5.94 8.34 -5.60
C LYS A 26 5.38 9.37 -4.61
N ASP A 27 5.30 10.65 -5.01
CA ASP A 27 4.33 11.55 -4.40
C ASP A 27 2.95 10.99 -4.75
N LEU A 28 2.39 10.21 -3.84
CA LEU A 28 1.09 9.58 -3.98
C LEU A 28 0.03 10.67 -3.81
N SER A 29 -0.23 11.45 -4.86
CA SER A 29 -1.37 12.36 -4.89
C SER A 29 -2.64 11.53 -4.83
N TYR A 30 -3.46 11.73 -3.80
CA TYR A 30 -4.73 11.04 -3.67
C TYR A 30 -5.88 12.04 -3.83
N LYS A 31 -7.01 11.54 -4.31
CA LYS A 31 -8.29 12.24 -4.30
C LYS A 31 -9.27 11.41 -3.49
N GLU A 32 -10.02 12.05 -2.62
CA GLU A 32 -11.04 11.38 -1.81
C GLU A 32 -12.13 10.76 -2.70
N ILE A 33 -12.56 9.54 -2.35
CA ILE A 33 -13.61 8.84 -3.08
C ILE A 33 -14.94 9.57 -2.92
N THR A 34 -15.54 9.91 -4.07
CA THR A 34 -16.85 10.56 -4.17
C THR A 34 -17.64 9.92 -5.30
N LEU A 35 -18.93 9.66 -5.08
CA LEU A 35 -19.78 8.95 -6.06
C LEU A 35 -19.94 9.71 -7.38
N ASP A 36 -19.94 11.04 -7.33
CA ASP A 36 -20.09 11.90 -8.51
C ASP A 36 -18.94 11.72 -9.53
N ASN A 37 -17.75 11.41 -9.02
CA ASN A 37 -16.53 11.30 -9.81
C ASN A 37 -16.24 9.87 -10.28
N VAL A 38 -17.11 8.90 -9.97
CA VAL A 38 -16.95 7.51 -10.42
C VAL A 38 -17.12 7.44 -11.93
N SER A 39 -16.07 6.97 -12.61
CA SER A 39 -16.00 6.87 -14.06
C SER A 39 -16.98 5.84 -14.65
N ARG A 40 -17.11 4.66 -14.05
CA ARG A 40 -17.94 3.55 -14.51
C ARG A 40 -18.61 2.83 -13.34
N TYR A 41 -19.95 2.77 -13.35
CA TYR A 41 -20.77 2.07 -12.34
C TYR A 41 -21.45 0.81 -12.88
N THR A 42 -21.19 0.44 -14.14
CA THR A 42 -21.76 -0.76 -14.78
C THR A 42 -21.07 -2.06 -14.39
N GLU A 43 -19.85 -1.95 -13.87
CA GLU A 43 -19.01 -3.08 -13.48
C GLU A 43 -18.99 -3.19 -11.96
N ASP A 44 -19.06 -4.42 -11.45
CA ASP A 44 -19.01 -4.69 -10.02
C ASP A 44 -17.59 -4.42 -9.49
N ARG A 45 -17.48 -3.61 -8.43
CA ARG A 45 -16.19 -3.16 -7.90
C ARG A 45 -16.26 -2.93 -6.40
N ILE A 46 -15.12 -3.11 -5.75
CA ILE A 46 -14.89 -2.68 -4.37
C ILE A 46 -13.62 -1.84 -4.39
N ALA A 47 -13.68 -0.67 -3.77
CA ALA A 47 -12.52 0.18 -3.56
C ALA A 47 -12.47 0.66 -2.11
N TYR A 48 -11.28 0.66 -1.51
CA TYR A 48 -11.04 1.15 -0.17
C TYR A 48 -9.91 2.17 -0.15
N GLN A 49 -10.15 3.29 0.51
CA GLN A 49 -9.18 4.36 0.70
C GLN A 49 -9.13 4.72 2.18
N GLN A 50 -7.93 4.80 2.74
CA GLN A 50 -7.67 5.30 4.08
C GLN A 50 -6.43 6.17 4.06
N VAL A 51 -6.55 7.37 4.62
CA VAL A 51 -5.49 8.35 4.61
C VAL A 51 -5.41 9.01 5.98
N GLU A 52 -4.22 8.96 6.56
CA GLU A 52 -3.92 9.60 7.83
C GLU A 52 -2.62 10.42 7.71
N TYR A 53 -2.68 11.72 7.98
CA TYR A 53 -1.51 12.59 7.95
C TYR A 53 -1.19 13.18 9.32
N VAL A 54 0.11 13.33 9.60
CA VAL A 54 0.57 14.38 10.52
C VAL A 54 0.41 15.69 9.77
N ILE A 55 -0.33 16.63 10.35
CA ILE A 55 -0.51 17.96 9.77
C ILE A 55 0.85 18.62 9.55
N ASP A 56 1.19 18.80 8.28
CA ASP A 56 2.12 19.86 7.90
C ASP A 56 1.32 21.16 7.80
N PRO A 57 1.58 22.14 8.69
CA PRO A 57 0.82 23.37 8.76
C PRO A 57 0.90 24.23 7.48
N GLU A 58 1.81 23.96 6.54
CA GLU A 58 1.91 24.76 5.31
C GLU A 58 1.13 24.18 4.12
N VAL A 59 0.91 22.86 4.06
CA VAL A 59 0.43 22.18 2.84
C VAL A 59 -1.00 21.64 2.99
N HIS A 60 -1.43 21.25 4.19
CA HIS A 60 -2.67 20.48 4.38
C HIS A 60 -3.77 21.22 5.18
N GLN A 61 -3.70 22.55 5.31
CA GLN A 61 -4.66 23.32 6.13
C GLN A 61 -6.14 23.18 5.70
N ARG A 62 -6.43 22.73 4.47
CA ARG A 62 -7.79 22.67 3.90
C ARG A 62 -8.29 21.26 3.63
N GLN A 63 -7.48 20.23 3.91
CA GLN A 63 -7.83 18.85 3.64
C GLN A 63 -7.98 18.11 4.95
N ASP A 64 -9.00 17.27 5.03
CA ASP A 64 -9.14 16.36 6.15
C ASP A 64 -7.90 15.47 6.23
N THR A 65 -7.35 15.39 7.44
CA THR A 65 -6.09 14.69 7.70
C THR A 65 -6.32 13.25 8.13
N SER A 66 -7.58 12.83 8.31
CA SER A 66 -7.95 11.48 8.72
C SER A 66 -9.28 11.10 8.08
N SER A 67 -9.23 10.42 6.94
CA SER A 67 -10.45 9.93 6.27
C SER A 67 -10.32 8.49 5.80
N ALA A 68 -11.39 7.71 5.99
CA ALA A 68 -11.54 6.37 5.46
C ALA A 68 -12.82 6.28 4.63
N SER A 69 -12.74 5.64 3.47
CA SER A 69 -13.83 5.50 2.50
C SER A 69 -13.86 4.10 1.91
N LEU A 70 -15.02 3.44 2.00
CA LEU A 70 -15.29 2.15 1.35
C LEU A 70 -16.38 2.34 0.29
N LEU A 71 -16.03 2.11 -0.96
CA LEU A 71 -16.92 2.12 -2.11
C LEU A 71 -17.22 0.69 -2.56
N ILE A 72 -18.50 0.37 -2.72
CA ILE A 72 -18.98 -0.88 -3.29
C ILE A 72 -19.91 -0.54 -4.45
N ILE A 73 -19.62 -1.06 -5.63
CA ILE A 73 -20.47 -0.99 -6.81
C ILE A 73 -20.96 -2.40 -7.08
N LYS A 74 -22.28 -2.61 -7.04
CA LYS A 74 -22.89 -3.91 -7.32
C LYS A 74 -24.20 -3.73 -8.07
N ASP A 75 -24.31 -4.37 -9.23
CA ASP A 75 -25.53 -4.36 -10.05
C ASP A 75 -26.02 -2.93 -10.37
N LYS A 76 -25.08 -2.01 -10.65
CA LYS A 76 -25.29 -0.56 -10.90
C LYS A 76 -25.70 0.27 -9.68
N ASN A 77 -25.85 -0.33 -8.51
CA ASN A 77 -25.99 0.39 -7.25
C ASN A 77 -24.62 0.71 -6.69
N MET A 78 -24.45 1.92 -6.14
CA MET A 78 -23.23 2.32 -5.45
C MET A 78 -23.52 2.55 -3.97
N TYR A 79 -22.67 2.01 -3.12
CA TYR A 79 -22.69 2.15 -1.68
C TYR A 79 -21.36 2.78 -1.27
N LEU A 80 -21.42 3.97 -0.67
CA LEU A 80 -20.26 4.68 -0.15
C LEU A 80 -20.40 4.81 1.36
N PHE A 81 -19.47 4.21 2.08
CA PHE A 81 -19.29 4.39 3.51
C PHE A 81 -18.10 5.31 3.73
N LYS A 82 -18.24 6.28 4.64
CA LYS A 82 -17.12 7.09 5.12
C LYS A 82 -17.03 7.06 6.64
N ASP A 83 -15.81 7.04 7.14
CA ASP A 83 -15.40 6.96 8.54
C ASP A 83 -14.36 8.07 8.77
N GLY A 84 -14.53 8.85 9.84
CA GLY A 84 -13.90 10.17 10.00
C GLY A 84 -14.58 11.26 9.19
N PHE A 85 -15.87 11.13 8.87
CA PHE A 85 -16.57 12.14 8.06
C PHE A 85 -17.13 13.28 8.93
N ASP A 86 -16.59 14.48 8.76
CA ASP A 86 -17.16 15.70 9.34
C ASP A 86 -18.17 16.39 8.40
N ASP A 87 -19.27 16.93 8.96
CA ASP A 87 -20.21 17.74 8.18
C ASP A 87 -19.53 19.06 7.74
N PRO A 88 -19.46 19.35 6.43
CA PRO A 88 -18.80 20.56 5.92
C PRO A 88 -19.30 21.86 6.56
N ARG A 89 -20.56 21.90 7.02
CA ARG A 89 -21.13 23.07 7.70
C ARG A 89 -20.51 23.29 9.07
N ILE A 90 -20.29 22.22 9.83
CA ILE A 90 -19.68 22.29 11.17
C ILE A 90 -18.20 22.66 11.04
N VAL A 91 -17.52 22.10 10.04
CA VAL A 91 -16.11 22.45 9.74
C VAL A 91 -15.99 23.94 9.40
N GLU A 92 -16.91 24.47 8.58
CA GLU A 92 -16.91 25.88 8.20
C GLU A 92 -17.26 26.81 9.38
N GLU A 93 -18.21 26.43 10.23
CA GLU A 93 -18.52 27.17 11.48
C GLU A 93 -17.29 27.19 12.41
N ASN A 94 -16.64 26.04 12.61
CA ASN A 94 -15.42 25.93 13.41
C ASN A 94 -14.27 26.77 12.82
N ARG A 95 -14.18 26.84 11.49
CA ARG A 95 -13.20 27.68 10.79
C ARG A 95 -13.47 29.16 11.08
N LEU A 96 -14.70 29.62 10.90
CA LEU A 96 -15.10 31.02 11.15
C LEU A 96 -14.85 31.42 12.60
N ILE A 97 -15.22 30.58 13.56
CA ILE A 97 -14.98 30.84 14.99
C ILE A 97 -13.49 31.02 15.27
N LYS A 98 -12.63 30.17 14.70
CA LYS A 98 -11.17 30.25 14.94
C LYS A 98 -10.50 31.42 14.26
N GLU A 99 -10.95 31.77 13.05
CA GLU A 99 -10.55 33.00 12.38
C GLU A 99 -10.93 34.22 13.23
N MET A 100 -12.11 34.22 13.86
CA MET A 100 -12.51 35.28 14.79
C MET A 100 -11.67 35.28 16.09
N GLU A 101 -11.25 34.12 16.58
CA GLU A 101 -10.41 33.99 17.78
C GLU A 101 -8.91 34.29 17.54
N ASN A 102 -8.49 34.61 16.31
CA ASN A 102 -7.07 34.78 15.90
C ASN A 102 -6.17 33.59 16.34
N ARG A 103 -6.75 32.41 16.56
CA ARG A 103 -5.98 31.21 16.84
C ARG A 103 -5.46 30.69 15.50
N LEU A 104 -4.20 30.24 15.49
CA LEU A 104 -3.67 29.54 14.33
C LEU A 104 -4.62 28.38 13.99
N VAL A 105 -5.08 28.33 12.74
CA VAL A 105 -5.95 27.27 12.22
C VAL A 105 -5.13 25.99 12.10
N ILE A 106 -4.79 25.41 13.24
CA ILE A 106 -4.02 24.18 13.37
C ILE A 106 -5.02 23.13 13.87
N ASN A 107 -5.32 22.17 12.99
CA ASN A 107 -5.85 20.83 13.30
C ASN A 107 -7.24 20.69 13.93
N ASP A 108 -7.73 21.62 14.75
CA ASP A 108 -8.98 21.38 15.50
C ASP A 108 -10.27 21.59 14.67
N MET A 109 -10.20 21.80 13.34
CA MET A 109 -11.41 22.05 12.53
C MET A 109 -12.24 20.78 12.35
N TRP A 110 -11.55 19.65 12.25
CA TRP A 110 -12.11 18.32 12.11
C TRP A 110 -12.36 17.73 13.49
N THR A 111 -13.54 17.18 13.70
CA THR A 111 -13.98 16.73 15.02
C THR A 111 -14.00 15.23 15.16
N ARG A 112 -14.05 14.49 14.03
CA ARG A 112 -14.22 13.05 14.03
C ARG A 112 -12.96 12.34 13.52
N PRO A 113 -12.26 11.58 14.38
CA PRO A 113 -11.17 10.73 13.92
C PRO A 113 -11.73 9.44 13.29
N ILE A 114 -10.89 8.77 12.49
CA ILE A 114 -11.14 7.38 12.08
C ILE A 114 -11.15 6.50 13.35
N ASP A 115 -12.25 5.83 13.61
CA ASP A 115 -12.42 4.92 14.76
C ASP A 115 -12.88 3.51 14.34
N GLY A 116 -13.03 3.28 13.03
CA GLY A 116 -13.49 2.01 12.48
C GLY A 116 -15.02 1.89 12.40
N LYS A 117 -15.77 2.95 12.73
CA LYS A 117 -17.21 3.03 12.54
C LYS A 117 -17.53 4.06 11.45
N PRO A 118 -18.40 3.72 10.47
CA PRO A 118 -18.79 4.67 9.45
C PRO A 118 -19.71 5.76 10.02
N ASP A 119 -19.32 7.02 9.84
CA ASP A 119 -20.09 8.23 10.16
C ASP A 119 -21.12 8.58 9.09
N TYR A 120 -20.86 8.18 7.84
CA TYR A 120 -21.64 8.59 6.68
C TYR A 120 -21.89 7.43 5.73
N LEU A 121 -23.14 7.32 5.27
CA LEU A 121 -23.58 6.35 4.28
C LEU A 121 -24.35 7.05 3.16
N LEU A 122 -23.91 6.82 1.92
CA LEU A 122 -24.60 7.24 0.72
C LEU A 122 -24.85 6.03 -0.18
N ILE A 123 -26.12 5.82 -0.54
CA ILE A 123 -26.54 4.78 -1.48
C ILE A 123 -27.17 5.47 -2.68
N THR A 124 -26.68 5.12 -3.86
CA THR A 124 -27.23 5.59 -5.13
C THR A 124 -27.61 4.41 -6.01
N ASP A 125 -28.73 4.52 -6.72
CA ASP A 125 -29.00 3.70 -7.89
C ASP A 125 -28.48 4.49 -9.09
N ARG A 126 -27.38 4.01 -9.68
CA ARG A 126 -26.58 4.77 -10.66
C ARG A 126 -26.18 6.11 -10.03
N ARG A 127 -26.66 7.24 -10.58
CA ARG A 127 -26.38 8.60 -10.11
C ARG A 127 -27.53 9.24 -9.34
N VAL A 128 -28.58 8.49 -9.03
CA VAL A 128 -29.72 9.00 -8.26
C VAL A 128 -29.52 8.62 -6.80
N GLU A 129 -29.49 9.61 -5.92
CA GLU A 129 -29.43 9.37 -4.47
C GLU A 129 -30.71 8.67 -3.99
N VAL A 130 -30.56 7.48 -3.43
CA VAL A 130 -31.66 6.69 -2.86
C VAL A 130 -31.71 6.89 -1.35
N LEU A 131 -30.53 6.89 -0.71
CA LEU A 131 -30.42 7.05 0.73
C LEU A 131 -29.15 7.83 1.06
N LYS A 132 -29.32 8.86 1.89
CA LYS A 132 -28.22 9.61 2.50
C LYS A 132 -28.45 9.62 4.00
N LYS A 133 -27.50 9.08 4.76
CA LYS A 133 -27.61 8.96 6.22
C LYS A 133 -26.31 9.39 6.89
N PHE A 134 -26.45 10.31 7.84
CA PHE A 134 -25.43 10.59 8.84
C PHE A 134 -25.67 9.63 10.01
N ILE A 135 -24.72 8.74 10.24
CA ILE A 135 -24.74 7.78 11.33
C ILE A 135 -24.20 8.55 12.54
N VAL A 136 -25.12 9.17 13.27
CA VAL A 136 -24.85 9.74 14.59
C VAL A 136 -25.40 8.74 15.60
N GLU A 137 -24.57 8.32 16.56
CA GLU A 137 -24.84 7.22 17.50
C GLU A 137 -26.22 7.36 18.21
N ASP A 138 -26.74 8.58 18.37
CA ASP A 138 -27.89 8.86 19.23
C ASP A 138 -29.29 8.48 18.72
N LYS A 139 -29.50 8.16 17.42
CA LYS A 139 -30.88 8.12 16.86
C LYS A 139 -31.41 6.76 16.43
N ASN A 140 -30.58 5.75 16.16
CA ASN A 140 -31.02 4.42 15.71
C ASN A 140 -29.92 3.35 15.91
N GLU A 141 -29.68 2.96 17.16
CA GLU A 141 -28.60 2.03 17.56
C GLU A 141 -28.56 0.75 16.69
N ASN A 142 -29.70 0.07 16.50
CA ASN A 142 -29.76 -1.20 15.76
C ASN A 142 -29.34 -1.11 14.27
N LEU A 143 -29.66 0.00 13.60
CA LEU A 143 -29.31 0.18 12.19
C LEU A 143 -27.87 0.66 12.04
N ALA A 144 -27.42 1.53 12.94
CA ALA A 144 -26.04 1.99 12.98
C ALA A 144 -25.10 0.78 13.18
N GLU A 145 -25.39 -0.07 14.17
CA GLU A 145 -24.60 -1.27 14.47
C GLU A 145 -24.52 -2.21 13.26
N ARG A 146 -25.64 -2.45 12.55
CA ARG A 146 -25.66 -3.31 11.36
C ARG A 146 -24.75 -2.78 10.25
N TYR A 147 -24.77 -1.47 9.99
CA TYR A 147 -23.92 -0.86 8.97
C TYR A 147 -22.45 -0.84 9.37
N SER A 148 -22.16 -0.56 10.65
CA SER A 148 -20.80 -0.61 11.20
C SER A 148 -20.20 -2.01 11.10
N ASN A 149 -20.95 -3.03 11.53
CA ASN A 149 -20.51 -4.43 11.44
C ASN A 149 -20.28 -4.86 9.98
N PHE A 150 -21.13 -4.42 9.06
CA PHE A 150 -20.95 -4.69 7.64
C PHE A 150 -19.69 -4.00 7.08
N TYR A 151 -19.49 -2.72 7.38
CA TYR A 151 -18.32 -1.94 6.96
C TYR A 151 -17.01 -2.59 7.41
N VAL A 152 -16.88 -2.87 8.71
CA VAL A 152 -15.68 -3.51 9.28
C VAL A 152 -15.40 -4.85 8.63
N LYS A 153 -16.42 -5.71 8.52
CA LYS A 153 -16.27 -7.04 7.92
C LYS A 153 -15.84 -6.97 6.45
N MET A 154 -16.42 -6.07 5.67
CA MET A 154 -16.08 -5.93 4.24
C MET A 154 -14.71 -5.31 4.05
N ARG A 155 -14.38 -4.26 4.79
CA ARG A 155 -13.06 -3.65 4.80
C ARG A 155 -11.98 -4.69 5.13
N ASP A 156 -12.09 -5.36 6.26
CA ASP A 156 -11.06 -6.28 6.75
C ASP A 156 -10.90 -7.47 5.81
N SER A 157 -12.01 -8.04 5.31
CA SER A 157 -11.96 -9.13 4.34
C SER A 157 -11.33 -8.69 3.01
N PHE A 158 -11.60 -7.48 2.55
CA PHE A 158 -11.05 -6.94 1.31
C PHE A 158 -9.54 -6.70 1.44
N ILE A 159 -9.10 -6.05 2.53
CA ILE A 159 -7.68 -5.82 2.81
C ILE A 159 -6.95 -7.15 2.93
N GLN A 160 -7.46 -8.10 3.73
CA GLN A 160 -6.82 -9.39 3.94
C GLN A 160 -6.64 -10.19 2.64
N LYS A 161 -7.61 -10.13 1.71
CA LYS A 161 -7.48 -10.76 0.39
C LYS A 161 -6.31 -10.17 -0.40
N HIS A 162 -6.17 -8.85 -0.44
CA HIS A 162 -5.04 -8.20 -1.14
C HIS A 162 -3.70 -8.47 -0.45
N VAL A 163 -3.66 -8.49 0.88
CA VAL A 163 -2.47 -8.87 1.68
C VAL A 163 -2.04 -10.29 1.32
N ASN A 164 -2.97 -11.25 1.27
CA ASN A 164 -2.65 -12.64 0.94
C ASN A 164 -2.13 -12.80 -0.49
N ILE A 165 -2.69 -12.06 -1.46
CA ILE A 165 -2.17 -12.04 -2.84
C ILE A 165 -0.74 -11.50 -2.85
N PHE A 166 -0.50 -10.39 -2.14
CA PHE A 166 0.84 -9.79 -2.08
C PHE A 166 1.86 -10.73 -1.43
N ARG A 167 1.50 -11.43 -0.35
CA ARG A 167 2.33 -12.51 0.23
C ARG A 167 2.58 -13.65 -0.78
N GLY A 168 1.58 -14.05 -1.55
CA GLY A 168 1.76 -15.02 -2.62
C GLY A 168 2.74 -14.56 -3.70
N LEU A 169 2.78 -13.26 -4.01
CA LEU A 169 3.78 -12.67 -4.91
C LEU A 169 5.18 -12.66 -4.29
N MET A 170 5.29 -12.48 -2.97
CA MET A 170 6.56 -12.58 -2.24
C MET A 170 7.10 -14.00 -2.16
N ILE A 171 6.25 -15.03 -2.16
CA ILE A 171 6.72 -16.43 -2.19
C ILE A 171 7.25 -16.76 -3.59
N ASN A 172 6.58 -16.25 -4.63
CA ASN A 172 6.93 -16.50 -6.03
C ASN A 172 7.83 -15.40 -6.63
N ARG A 173 8.82 -14.88 -5.90
CA ARG A 173 9.70 -13.76 -6.34
C ARG A 173 10.40 -13.99 -7.67
N LYS A 174 10.60 -15.26 -8.05
CA LYS A 174 11.25 -15.63 -9.31
C LYS A 174 10.36 -15.34 -10.53
N ASP A 175 9.05 -15.48 -10.37
CA ASP A 175 8.06 -15.35 -11.44
C ASP A 175 7.27 -14.03 -11.36
N SER A 176 7.33 -13.35 -10.22
CA SER A 176 6.78 -12.01 -10.03
C SER A 176 7.87 -10.96 -10.27
N ASP A 177 7.52 -9.83 -10.90
CA ASP A 177 8.43 -8.67 -11.01
C ASP A 177 8.56 -7.96 -9.64
N PHE A 178 8.92 -8.73 -8.60
CA PHE A 178 9.06 -8.25 -7.24
C PHE A 178 10.36 -7.46 -7.11
N LYS A 179 10.23 -6.20 -6.68
CA LYS A 179 11.35 -5.30 -6.46
C LYS A 179 11.29 -4.75 -5.05
N MET A 180 12.41 -4.85 -4.35
CA MET A 180 12.56 -4.34 -3.00
C MET A 180 13.72 -3.36 -2.98
N ASN A 181 13.47 -2.16 -2.47
CA ASN A 181 14.45 -1.10 -2.33
C ASN A 181 14.51 -0.65 -0.87
N ARG A 182 15.72 -0.32 -0.41
CA ARG A 182 15.97 0.14 0.95
C ARG A 182 16.83 1.40 0.89
N VAL A 183 16.35 2.49 1.49
CA VAL A 183 17.02 3.80 1.44
C VAL A 183 17.35 4.25 2.87
N PRO A 184 18.60 4.63 3.17
CA PRO A 184 18.96 5.10 4.51
C PRO A 184 18.24 6.42 4.82
N LEU A 185 17.64 6.50 6.02
CA LEU A 185 17.02 7.73 6.49
C LEU A 185 18.10 8.72 6.95
N PRO A 186 17.92 10.03 6.69
CA PRO A 186 18.88 11.03 7.10
C PRO A 186 18.96 11.08 8.63
N LYS A 187 20.17 10.92 9.15
CA LYS A 187 20.44 11.06 10.59
C LYS A 187 20.68 12.51 10.97
N ARG A 188 20.32 12.85 12.20
CA ARG A 188 20.79 14.09 12.82
C ARG A 188 22.30 13.99 13.06
N LEU A 189 23.02 15.09 12.88
CA LEU A 189 24.50 15.18 12.96
C LEU A 189 25.14 14.69 14.27
N ARG A 190 24.33 14.43 15.32
CA ARG A 190 24.79 13.96 16.65
C ARG A 190 24.12 12.66 17.11
N ASP A 191 23.47 11.95 16.20
CA ASP A 191 22.79 10.69 16.52
C ASP A 191 23.73 9.51 16.29
N GLU A 192 24.22 8.91 17.38
CA GLU A 192 25.09 7.73 17.38
C GLU A 192 24.30 6.41 17.21
N GLY A 193 22.97 6.47 17.11
CA GLY A 193 22.12 5.30 16.94
C GLY A 193 22.33 4.55 15.61
N PRO A 194 21.79 3.33 15.47
CA PRO A 194 21.83 2.58 14.21
C PRO A 194 21.15 3.36 13.08
N THR A 195 21.61 3.16 11.83
CA THR A 195 20.95 3.76 10.66
C THR A 195 19.60 3.10 10.44
N LYS A 196 18.53 3.88 10.58
CA LYS A 196 17.20 3.48 10.13
C LYS A 196 17.12 3.57 8.61
N TYR A 197 16.29 2.73 8.02
CA TYR A 197 16.12 2.68 6.58
C TYR A 197 14.63 2.62 6.27
N SER A 198 14.21 3.41 5.29
CA SER A 198 12.90 3.24 4.70
C SER A 198 12.95 2.09 3.69
N THR A 199 11.92 1.24 3.73
CA THR A 199 11.83 0.04 2.90
C THR A 199 10.60 0.12 2.01
N PHE A 200 10.80 -0.11 0.72
CA PHE A 200 9.76 -0.08 -0.29
C PHE A 200 9.73 -1.43 -1.02
N ALA A 201 8.54 -2.03 -1.10
CA ALA A 201 8.31 -3.26 -1.83
C ALA A 201 7.27 -3.03 -2.93
N VAL A 202 7.61 -3.43 -4.15
CA VAL A 202 6.74 -3.31 -5.33
C VAL A 202 6.62 -4.68 -5.96
N ALA A 203 5.39 -5.11 -6.24
CA ALA A 203 5.14 -6.35 -6.96
C ALA A 203 4.14 -6.13 -8.09
N LYS A 204 4.29 -6.87 -9.18
CA LYS A 204 3.34 -6.86 -10.28
C LYS A 204 2.81 -8.25 -10.54
N THR A 205 1.49 -8.36 -10.67
CA THR A 205 0.81 -9.60 -11.07
C THR A 205 0.86 -9.77 -12.59
N LYS A 206 0.62 -11.00 -13.07
CA LYS A 206 0.51 -11.29 -14.51
C LYS A 206 -0.63 -10.51 -15.18
N ASP A 207 -1.70 -10.24 -14.44
CA ASP A 207 -2.86 -9.45 -14.89
C ASP A 207 -2.59 -7.94 -14.90
N GLY A 208 -1.39 -7.51 -14.50
CA GLY A 208 -0.94 -6.13 -14.54
C GLY A 208 -1.25 -5.31 -13.28
N GLN A 209 -1.91 -5.89 -12.27
CA GLN A 209 -2.11 -5.23 -10.97
C GLN A 209 -0.76 -4.96 -10.32
N VAL A 210 -0.58 -3.75 -9.80
CA VAL A 210 0.65 -3.30 -9.13
C VAL A 210 0.38 -3.14 -7.65
N TYR A 211 1.16 -3.83 -6.83
CA TYR A 211 1.13 -3.74 -5.38
C TYR A 211 2.33 -2.92 -4.91
N TYR A 212 2.10 -2.09 -3.91
CA TYR A 212 3.12 -1.24 -3.31
C TYR A 212 2.95 -1.26 -1.80
N ALA A 213 4.04 -1.50 -1.06
CA ALA A 213 4.09 -1.41 0.38
C ALA A 213 5.30 -0.58 0.80
N GLU A 214 5.15 0.25 1.82
CA GLU A 214 6.19 1.13 2.31
C GLU A 214 6.16 1.23 3.84
N ASP A 215 7.37 1.18 4.40
CA ASP A 215 7.75 1.52 5.77
C ASP A 215 8.59 2.79 5.66
N SER A 216 8.02 3.92 6.07
CA SER A 216 8.61 5.24 5.87
C SER A 216 9.59 5.60 6.99
N ASP A 217 9.37 5.15 8.22
CA ASP A 217 10.15 5.55 9.39
C ASP A 217 11.22 4.51 9.83
N GLY A 218 11.21 3.33 9.21
CA GLY A 218 12.17 2.26 9.38
C GLY A 218 12.03 1.52 10.70
N ASP A 219 10.84 1.50 11.30
CA ASP A 219 10.53 0.73 12.50
C ASP A 219 10.12 -0.73 12.19
N GLY A 220 10.00 -1.09 10.91
CA GLY A 220 9.61 -2.42 10.45
C GLY A 220 8.09 -2.61 10.36
N ILE A 221 7.30 -1.56 10.54
CA ILE A 221 5.85 -1.53 10.39
C ILE A 221 5.52 -0.89 9.04
N THR A 222 4.76 -1.61 8.22
CA THR A 222 4.20 -1.04 6.99
C THR A 222 3.07 -0.09 7.32
N GLU A 223 3.22 1.16 6.91
CA GLU A 223 2.23 2.24 7.15
C GLU A 223 1.44 2.56 5.88
N THR A 224 2.06 2.29 4.71
CA THR A 224 1.50 2.58 3.41
C THR A 224 1.38 1.31 2.60
N PHE A 225 0.17 1.03 2.10
CA PHE A 225 -0.12 -0.12 1.24
C PHE A 225 -1.12 0.27 0.15
N SER A 226 -0.73 0.11 -1.11
CA SER A 226 -1.61 0.43 -2.24
C SER A 226 -1.61 -0.67 -3.31
N VAL A 227 -2.75 -0.77 -3.99
CA VAL A 227 -3.00 -1.72 -5.08
C VAL A 227 -3.62 -0.98 -6.25
N GLU A 228 -2.90 -0.90 -7.36
CA GLU A 228 -3.30 -0.24 -8.60
C GLU A 228 -3.78 -1.29 -9.61
N LEU A 229 -4.99 -1.11 -10.16
CA LEU A 229 -5.56 -1.97 -11.20
C LEU A 229 -5.52 -1.24 -12.55
N PRO A 230 -4.84 -1.75 -13.60
CA PRO A 230 -4.69 -1.01 -14.86
C PRO A 230 -5.90 -1.11 -15.81
N ASP A 231 -7.13 -1.07 -15.29
CA ASP A 231 -8.37 -1.20 -16.07
C ASP A 231 -9.00 0.15 -16.47
N GLY A 232 -8.37 1.25 -16.06
CA GLY A 232 -8.84 2.61 -16.29
C GLY A 232 -10.05 2.98 -15.44
N PHE A 233 -10.39 2.22 -14.39
CA PHE A 233 -11.28 2.69 -13.35
C PHE A 233 -10.62 3.82 -12.58
N HIS A 234 -11.38 4.86 -12.28
CA HIS A 234 -10.92 6.00 -11.50
C HIS A 234 -12.12 6.68 -10.85
N TRP A 235 -11.89 7.29 -9.69
CA TRP A 235 -12.86 8.08 -8.92
C TRP A 235 -12.54 9.58 -8.99
N GLY A 236 -11.91 10.01 -10.09
CA GLY A 236 -11.72 11.40 -10.46
C GLY A 236 -10.47 11.65 -11.29
N SER A 237 -10.31 12.89 -11.77
CA SER A 237 -9.06 13.31 -12.39
C SER A 237 -7.91 13.21 -11.37
N LYS A 238 -6.81 12.54 -11.76
CA LYS A 238 -5.62 12.27 -10.92
C LYS A 238 -5.84 11.36 -9.70
N SER A 239 -6.98 10.67 -9.59
CA SER A 239 -7.23 9.78 -8.45
C SER A 239 -6.37 8.49 -8.47
N GLY A 240 -5.77 8.17 -9.62
CA GLY A 240 -5.18 6.85 -9.88
C GLY A 240 -6.25 5.76 -10.00
N PRO A 241 -5.88 4.55 -10.46
CA PRO A 241 -6.81 3.43 -10.59
C PRO A 241 -6.69 2.44 -9.41
N ASN A 242 -6.37 2.96 -8.23
CA ASN A 242 -6.10 2.19 -7.01
C ASN A 242 -7.37 1.62 -6.36
N ILE A 243 -7.54 0.31 -6.38
CA ILE A 243 -8.67 -0.32 -5.69
C ILE A 243 -8.45 -0.39 -4.17
N LEU A 244 -7.19 -0.33 -3.72
CA LEU A 244 -6.84 -0.25 -2.31
C LEU A 244 -5.78 0.83 -2.13
N PHE A 245 -6.01 1.77 -1.23
CA PHE A 245 -5.07 2.83 -0.94
C PHE A 245 -5.07 3.15 0.56
N ILE A 246 -4.05 2.67 1.27
CA ILE A 246 -3.82 2.95 2.69
C ILE A 246 -2.54 3.77 2.75
N LEU A 247 -2.62 4.94 3.36
CA LEU A 247 -1.50 5.87 3.47
C LEU A 247 -1.29 6.27 4.93
N LYS A 248 -0.06 6.04 5.43
CA LYS A 248 0.39 6.45 6.77
C LYS A 248 -0.55 6.02 7.91
N ASN A 249 -1.08 4.80 7.82
CA ASN A 249 -2.05 4.26 8.76
C ASN A 249 -1.53 4.21 10.21
N ARG A 250 -2.33 4.69 11.16
CA ARG A 250 -2.04 4.60 12.60
C ARG A 250 -2.92 3.61 13.35
N GLN A 251 -3.99 3.14 12.71
CA GLN A 251 -4.96 2.24 13.33
C GLN A 251 -4.34 0.86 13.58
N GLU A 252 -4.47 0.37 14.82
CA GLU A 252 -3.81 -0.85 15.29
C GLU A 252 -4.35 -2.12 14.62
N ASN A 253 -5.65 -2.13 14.32
CA ASN A 253 -6.30 -3.21 13.57
C ASN A 253 -5.74 -3.37 12.15
N ILE A 254 -5.54 -2.26 11.44
CA ILE A 254 -4.98 -2.26 10.08
C ILE A 254 -3.49 -2.58 10.14
N LYS A 255 -2.74 -2.04 11.12
CA LYS A 255 -1.33 -2.42 11.36
C LYS A 255 -1.18 -3.92 11.58
N GLY A 256 -2.12 -4.57 12.28
CA GLY A 256 -2.11 -6.02 12.43
C GLY A 256 -2.23 -6.79 11.11
N MET A 257 -2.85 -6.21 10.08
CA MET A 257 -3.02 -6.84 8.76
C MET A 257 -1.88 -6.54 7.80
N ILE A 258 -1.43 -5.28 7.70
CA ILE A 258 -0.42 -4.86 6.71
C ILE A 258 0.98 -4.70 7.30
N GLY A 259 1.11 -4.52 8.62
CA GLY A 259 2.33 -4.03 9.26
C GLY A 259 3.57 -4.90 9.03
N THR A 260 3.40 -6.20 8.86
CA THR A 260 4.54 -7.12 8.66
C THR A 260 5.00 -7.23 7.21
N LEU A 261 4.29 -6.62 6.25
CA LEU A 261 4.53 -6.83 4.81
C LEU A 261 5.92 -6.38 4.36
N THR A 262 6.39 -5.21 4.77
CA THR A 262 7.71 -4.69 4.40
C THR A 262 8.84 -5.50 5.03
N LYS A 263 8.65 -5.95 6.26
CA LYS A 263 9.57 -6.85 6.94
C LYS A 263 9.66 -8.21 6.24
N GLU A 264 8.51 -8.84 5.95
CA GLU A 264 8.42 -10.10 5.21
C GLU A 264 9.01 -9.99 3.79
N ALA A 265 8.82 -8.83 3.13
CA ALA A 265 9.43 -8.54 1.85
C ALA A 265 10.97 -8.54 1.91
N TYR A 266 11.56 -8.04 3.00
CA TYR A 266 13.01 -7.99 3.19
C TYR A 266 13.60 -9.32 3.68
N GLU A 267 13.04 -9.89 4.75
CA GLU A 267 13.60 -11.06 5.44
C GLU A 267 13.19 -12.39 4.82
N GLY A 268 12.11 -12.42 4.04
CA GLY A 268 11.46 -13.65 3.61
C GLY A 268 10.18 -13.90 4.41
N THR A 269 9.23 -14.61 3.79
CA THR A 269 8.03 -15.03 4.52
C THR A 269 8.31 -16.32 5.30
N PRO A 270 7.63 -16.57 6.44
CA PRO A 270 7.76 -17.84 7.16
C PRO A 270 7.38 -19.07 6.32
N GLU A 271 6.52 -18.87 5.31
CA GLU A 271 6.14 -19.93 4.35
C GLU A 271 7.26 -20.21 3.35
N GLU A 272 7.92 -19.16 2.85
CA GLU A 272 9.09 -19.25 1.98
C GLU A 272 10.24 -19.99 2.70
N GLU A 273 10.49 -19.69 3.98
CA GLU A 273 11.50 -20.37 4.79
C GLU A 273 11.21 -21.89 4.89
N LYS A 274 9.96 -22.28 5.12
CA LYS A 274 9.56 -23.71 5.14
C LYS A 274 9.80 -24.41 3.79
N ILE A 275 9.51 -23.73 2.69
CA ILE A 275 9.71 -24.27 1.34
C ILE A 275 11.21 -24.45 1.07
N ILE A 276 12.03 -23.45 1.41
CA ILE A 276 13.48 -23.48 1.22
C ILE A 276 14.12 -24.56 2.08
N ASN A 277 13.76 -24.67 3.36
CA ASN A 277 14.30 -25.71 4.25
C ASN A 277 14.01 -27.11 3.72
N LYS A 278 12.79 -27.34 3.21
CA LYS A 278 12.43 -28.63 2.59
C LYS A 278 13.27 -28.92 1.32
N GLN A 279 13.55 -27.89 0.51
CA GLN A 279 14.43 -28.03 -0.66
C GLN A 279 15.88 -28.30 -0.25
N PHE A 280 16.34 -27.69 0.84
CA PHE A 280 17.67 -27.89 1.39
C PHE A 280 17.85 -29.32 1.92
N ASP A 281 16.88 -29.84 2.67
CA ASP A 281 16.89 -31.24 3.14
C ASP A 281 16.93 -32.27 2.00
N GLN A 282 16.38 -31.92 0.83
CA GLN A 282 16.46 -32.75 -0.37
C GLN A 282 17.85 -32.67 -1.00
N LEU A 283 18.40 -31.45 -1.14
CA LEU A 283 19.75 -31.22 -1.64
C LEU A 283 20.81 -31.96 -0.81
N ASP A 284 20.70 -31.95 0.52
CA ASP A 284 21.63 -32.67 1.41
C ASP A 284 21.69 -34.18 1.12
N LYS A 285 20.62 -34.77 0.59
CA LYS A 285 20.57 -36.18 0.18
C LYS A 285 21.08 -36.41 -1.23
N GLU A 286 20.89 -35.44 -2.12
CA GLU A 286 21.27 -35.54 -3.54
C GLU A 286 22.73 -35.18 -3.78
N ILE A 287 23.32 -34.28 -2.97
CA ILE A 287 24.71 -33.84 -3.10
C ILE A 287 25.70 -35.00 -2.99
N PRO A 288 25.60 -35.94 -2.02
CA PRO A 288 26.50 -37.09 -1.96
C PRO A 288 26.46 -37.94 -3.24
N ALA A 289 25.26 -38.22 -3.77
CA ALA A 289 25.13 -38.96 -5.02
C ALA A 289 25.74 -38.21 -6.22
N LEU A 290 25.57 -36.88 -6.25
CA LEU A 290 26.19 -36.03 -7.26
C LEU A 290 27.73 -35.96 -7.10
N MET A 291 28.23 -35.97 -5.87
CA MET A 291 29.66 -36.05 -5.58
C MET A 291 30.26 -37.37 -6.07
N ASP A 292 29.57 -38.49 -5.84
CA ASP A 292 29.99 -39.81 -6.32
C ASP A 292 29.99 -39.88 -7.86
N ASP A 293 29.02 -39.23 -8.51
CA ASP A 293 28.97 -39.17 -9.99
C ASP A 293 30.07 -38.32 -10.62
N ILE A 294 30.47 -37.22 -9.96
CA ILE A 294 31.54 -36.32 -10.44
C ILE A 294 32.92 -36.88 -10.09
N ILE A 295 33.10 -37.37 -8.87
CA ILE A 295 34.35 -37.92 -8.34
C ILE A 295 34.37 -39.41 -8.65
N ARG A 296 34.47 -39.76 -9.94
CA ARG A 296 34.73 -41.14 -10.33
C ARG A 296 36.18 -41.48 -10.00
N MET A 297 36.39 -42.31 -8.99
CA MET A 297 37.69 -42.94 -8.79
C MET A 297 37.99 -43.88 -9.94
N ASP A 298 39.25 -43.87 -10.39
CA ASP A 298 39.78 -44.90 -11.26
C ASP A 298 39.63 -46.27 -10.56
N PHE A 299 39.17 -47.27 -11.31
CA PHE A 299 38.98 -48.65 -10.88
C PHE A 299 40.22 -49.24 -10.16
N ASP A 300 41.42 -48.93 -10.63
CA ASP A 300 42.68 -49.40 -10.01
C ASP A 300 42.91 -48.73 -8.65
N THR A 301 42.51 -47.47 -8.50
CA THR A 301 42.63 -46.73 -7.24
C THR A 301 41.60 -47.22 -6.21
N GLU A 302 40.38 -47.52 -6.67
CA GLU A 302 39.31 -48.09 -5.85
C GLU A 302 39.65 -49.51 -5.35
N ARG A 303 40.27 -50.33 -6.20
CA ARG A 303 40.74 -51.69 -5.82
C ARG A 303 41.79 -51.63 -4.71
N VAL A 304 42.80 -50.77 -4.85
CA VAL A 304 43.88 -50.62 -3.86
C VAL A 304 43.35 -50.10 -2.52
N LEU A 305 42.38 -49.18 -2.53
CA LEU A 305 41.75 -48.66 -1.30
C LEU A 305 40.91 -49.71 -0.57
N ASN A 306 40.25 -50.62 -1.30
CA ASN A 306 39.44 -51.68 -0.71
C ASN A 306 40.27 -52.86 -0.20
N GLU A 307 41.46 -53.12 -0.78
CA GLU A 307 42.41 -54.12 -0.25
C GLU A 307 43.14 -53.64 1.02
N ALA A 308 43.15 -52.33 1.29
CA ALA A 308 43.79 -51.71 2.46
C ALA A 308 42.88 -51.54 3.69
N LYS A 309 41.59 -51.86 3.59
CA LYS A 309 40.62 -51.88 4.70
C LYS A 309 40.45 -53.29 5.24
#